data_AF-A0A7J8CGJ6-F1
#
_entry.id   AF-A0A7J8CGJ6-F1
#
_cell.length_a   1.000
_cell.length_b   1.000
_cell.length_c   1.000
_cell.angle_alpha   90.00
_cell.angle_beta   90.00
_cell.angle_gamma   90.00
#
_symmetry.space_group_name_H-M   'P 1'
#
loop_
_entity.id
_entity.type
_entity.pdbx_description
1 polymer ?
#
loop_
_entity_poly.entity_id
_entity_poly.type
_entity_poly.pdbx_seq_one_letter_code
_entity_poly.pdbx_strand_id
1 'polypeptide(L)'
;MQHRGALFLAQSEEKPHVVAHFHEWLAGVGLCLCRARRLPVATIFTTHATLLGRYLCAGAVDFYNNLENFNVDKEAGERQIYHRYCMERAAAHCAHVFTTVSQITAIEAQHLLKRKPDIVTPNGLNVKKFSAMHEFQNLHAQSKARIQEFVRGHFYGHLDFNLDKTLYFFIAGRYEFSNKGADVFLEALARLNYLLRVNNSEQTVVAFFIMPARTNNFNVETLKGQAVRKQLWDTANAVKEKFGRKLYESLLVGSLPDMNKMLDKEDFTMMKRAIFATQRQSFPPVCTHNMLDDSSDPILTTIRRIGLFNSSADRVKVIFHPEFLSSTSPLLPVDYEEFVRGCHLGVFPSYYEPWGYTPAECTVMGIPSISTNLSGFGCFMEEHIADPSAYGIYILDRRFRSLDDSCSQLTSFLYSFCQQSRRQRIIQRNRTERLSDLLDWKYLGRYYMSARHMALAKAFPEDFTYEPHEAEATQGYRYPRPASVPPSPSLSRHSSPHLSEDEEDPQERPPNEDGERYDEEEEAAKDRRNIRPPEWPRRASGSSSTGGGSKRGSVDTAPSSSVSTPSEPLSPASSLGEERN
;
A
#
# COMPACT_ATOMS: atom_id res chain seq x y z
N MET A 1 3.41 -32.44 -11.51
CA MET A 1 2.03 -31.95 -11.78
C MET A 1 1.63 -31.96 -13.27
N GLN A 2 2.53 -31.75 -14.23
CA GLN A 2 2.18 -31.73 -15.67
C GLN A 2 1.61 -33.05 -16.24
N HIS A 3 1.90 -34.20 -15.64
CA HIS A 3 1.41 -35.49 -16.13
C HIS A 3 -0.07 -35.78 -15.81
N ARG A 4 -0.67 -35.15 -14.80
CA ARG A 4 -2.06 -35.46 -14.39
C ARG A 4 -3.13 -34.75 -15.21
N GLY A 5 -2.84 -33.57 -15.78
CA GLY A 5 -3.81 -32.81 -16.58
C GLY A 5 -4.05 -33.39 -17.98
N ALA A 6 -3.00 -33.89 -18.64
CA ALA A 6 -3.12 -34.48 -19.97
C ALA A 6 -3.85 -35.84 -19.97
N LEU A 7 -3.70 -36.63 -18.89
CA LEU A 7 -4.40 -37.90 -18.70
C LEU A 7 -5.92 -37.71 -18.51
N PHE A 8 -6.35 -36.61 -17.88
CA PHE A 8 -7.77 -36.32 -17.65
C PHE A 8 -8.56 -36.08 -18.95
N LEU A 9 -7.97 -35.41 -19.94
CA LEU A 9 -8.62 -35.14 -21.23
C LEU A 9 -8.78 -36.37 -22.10
N ALA A 10 -7.84 -37.32 -22.01
CA ALA A 10 -7.89 -38.57 -22.77
C ALA A 10 -8.88 -39.60 -22.18
N GLN A 11 -9.35 -39.38 -20.95
CA GLN A 11 -10.19 -40.31 -20.18
C GLN A 11 -11.61 -39.78 -19.93
N SER A 12 -11.97 -38.60 -20.43
CA SER A 12 -13.31 -38.02 -20.28
C SER A 12 -14.22 -38.42 -21.44
N GLU A 13 -15.43 -38.90 -21.12
CA GLU A 13 -16.45 -39.27 -22.14
C GLU A 13 -17.04 -38.05 -22.87
N GLU A 14 -17.11 -36.90 -22.20
CA GLU A 14 -17.42 -35.60 -22.81
C GLU A 14 -16.13 -34.85 -23.12
N LYS A 15 -16.06 -34.11 -24.24
CA LYS A 15 -14.90 -33.25 -24.55
C LYS A 15 -14.99 -31.96 -23.73
N PRO A 16 -14.20 -31.75 -22.66
CA PRO A 16 -14.32 -30.52 -21.88
C PRO A 16 -13.69 -29.35 -22.64
N HIS A 17 -14.28 -28.16 -22.50
CA HIS A 17 -13.66 -26.93 -22.99
C HIS A 17 -12.60 -26.45 -22.00
N VAL A 18 -11.35 -26.44 -22.45
CA VAL A 18 -10.19 -26.12 -21.61
C VAL A 18 -9.75 -24.68 -21.84
N VAL A 19 -9.48 -23.96 -20.76
CA VAL A 19 -8.81 -22.66 -20.79
C VAL A 19 -7.40 -22.79 -20.22
N ALA A 20 -6.39 -22.40 -21.00
CA ALA A 20 -5.01 -22.29 -20.57
C ALA A 20 -4.61 -20.81 -20.46
N HIS A 21 -4.34 -20.38 -19.23
CA HIS A 21 -3.99 -18.99 -18.91
C HIS A 21 -2.50 -18.92 -18.60
N PHE A 22 -1.76 -18.17 -19.43
CA PHE A 22 -0.31 -17.99 -19.33
C PHE A 22 0.00 -16.59 -18.82
N HIS A 23 0.87 -16.51 -17.81
CA HIS A 23 1.36 -15.25 -17.27
C HIS A 23 2.82 -15.06 -17.65
N GLU A 24 3.14 -13.88 -18.17
CA GLU A 24 4.48 -13.47 -18.60
C GLU A 24 5.08 -14.24 -19.78
N TRP A 25 6.00 -13.58 -20.48
CA TRP A 25 6.71 -14.14 -21.64
C TRP A 25 7.45 -15.45 -21.32
N LEU A 26 7.86 -15.64 -20.06
CA LEU A 26 8.50 -16.88 -19.57
C LEU A 26 7.61 -18.11 -19.78
N ALA A 27 6.29 -17.99 -19.64
CA ALA A 27 5.34 -19.05 -19.91
C ALA A 27 4.82 -19.05 -21.37
N GLY A 28 5.18 -18.04 -22.16
CA GLY A 28 4.64 -17.79 -23.50
C GLY A 28 4.91 -18.89 -24.52
N VAL A 29 5.98 -19.67 -24.35
CA VAL A 29 6.32 -20.80 -25.24
C VAL A 29 5.17 -21.81 -25.33
N GLY A 30 4.56 -22.15 -24.19
CA GLY A 30 3.44 -23.10 -24.15
C GLY A 30 2.25 -22.60 -24.95
N LEU A 31 1.93 -21.31 -24.83
CA LEU A 31 0.85 -20.67 -25.57
C LEU A 31 1.08 -20.70 -27.08
N CYS A 32 2.27 -20.33 -27.52
CA CYS A 32 2.65 -20.35 -28.93
C CYS A 32 2.52 -21.77 -29.51
N LEU A 33 2.95 -22.80 -28.77
CA LEU A 33 2.82 -24.20 -29.19
C LEU A 33 1.37 -24.68 -29.23
N CYS A 34 0.52 -24.29 -28.26
CA CYS A 34 -0.91 -24.58 -28.29
C CYS A 34 -1.56 -24.07 -29.58
N ARG A 35 -1.18 -22.87 -30.03
CA ARG A 35 -1.67 -22.30 -31.28
C ARG A 35 -1.09 -22.95 -32.53
N ALA A 36 0.22 -23.11 -32.59
CA ALA A 36 0.89 -23.69 -33.76
C ALA A 36 0.39 -25.12 -34.03
N ARG A 37 0.10 -25.89 -32.98
CA ARG A 37 -0.43 -27.27 -33.08
C ARG A 37 -1.95 -27.35 -33.17
N ARG A 38 -2.66 -26.21 -33.16
CA ARG A 38 -4.13 -26.13 -33.20
C ARG A 38 -4.80 -27.02 -32.14
N LEU A 39 -4.28 -26.98 -30.91
CA LEU A 39 -4.89 -27.72 -29.81
C LEU A 39 -6.28 -27.11 -29.50
N PRO A 40 -7.29 -27.93 -29.15
CA PRO A 40 -8.64 -27.46 -28.82
C PRO A 40 -8.67 -26.86 -27.40
N VAL A 41 -7.94 -25.75 -27.21
CA VAL A 41 -7.75 -25.07 -25.92
C VAL A 41 -7.89 -23.57 -26.14
N ALA A 42 -8.75 -22.93 -25.35
CA ALA A 42 -8.84 -21.48 -25.26
C ALA A 42 -7.60 -20.93 -24.55
N THR A 43 -6.96 -19.89 -25.07
CA THR A 43 -5.67 -19.40 -24.57
C THR A 43 -5.75 -17.93 -24.17
N ILE A 44 -5.24 -17.64 -22.97
CA ILE A 44 -5.14 -16.28 -22.43
C ILE A 44 -3.67 -15.97 -22.16
N PHE A 45 -3.23 -14.78 -22.55
CA PHE A 45 -1.92 -14.26 -22.18
C PHE A 45 -2.10 -13.01 -21.32
N THR A 46 -1.53 -12.99 -20.13
CA THR A 46 -1.45 -11.78 -19.30
C THR A 46 -0.01 -11.34 -19.16
N THR A 47 0.27 -10.11 -19.57
CA THR A 47 1.52 -9.43 -19.23
C THR A 47 1.30 -8.46 -18.07
N HIS A 48 2.12 -8.59 -17.04
CA HIS A 48 2.18 -7.73 -15.87
C HIS A 48 3.10 -6.54 -16.08
N ALA A 49 3.99 -6.58 -17.08
CA ALA A 49 4.85 -5.48 -17.51
C ALA A 49 5.41 -5.85 -18.88
N THR A 50 5.66 -4.88 -19.77
CA THR A 50 6.39 -5.21 -21.00
C THR A 50 7.90 -5.22 -20.75
N LEU A 51 8.61 -6.11 -21.44
CA LEU A 51 10.07 -6.15 -21.38
C LEU A 51 10.66 -4.80 -21.76
N LEU A 52 10.30 -4.27 -22.94
CA LEU A 52 10.89 -3.03 -23.44
C LEU A 52 10.60 -1.83 -22.52
N GLY A 53 9.39 -1.71 -21.97
CA GLY A 53 9.08 -0.56 -21.11
C GLY A 53 9.93 -0.49 -19.85
N ARG A 54 10.23 -1.64 -19.22
CA ARG A 54 11.15 -1.69 -18.08
C ARG A 54 12.54 -1.17 -18.42
N TYR A 55 13.10 -1.60 -19.55
CA TYR A 55 14.45 -1.20 -19.95
C TYR A 55 14.50 0.25 -20.46
N LEU A 56 13.46 0.72 -21.15
CA LEU A 56 13.38 2.08 -21.65
C LEU A 56 13.28 3.06 -20.48
N CYS A 57 12.39 2.82 -19.50
CA CYS A 57 12.27 3.71 -18.34
C CYS A 57 13.55 3.79 -17.50
N ALA A 58 14.32 2.70 -17.42
CA ALA A 58 15.62 2.70 -16.75
C ALA A 58 16.69 3.51 -17.52
N GLY A 59 16.52 3.74 -18.82
CA GLY A 59 17.47 4.44 -19.70
C GLY A 59 17.34 5.96 -19.74
N ALA A 60 16.61 6.57 -18.79
CA ALA A 60 16.37 8.02 -18.72
C ALA A 60 15.77 8.65 -20.00
N VAL A 61 14.99 7.88 -20.77
CA VAL A 61 14.23 8.40 -21.90
C VAL A 61 12.85 8.86 -21.43
N ASP A 62 12.31 9.88 -22.10
CA ASP A 62 10.91 10.26 -21.94
C ASP A 62 10.02 9.19 -22.61
N PHE A 63 9.61 8.21 -21.80
CA PHE A 63 8.99 6.98 -22.28
C PHE A 63 7.54 7.18 -22.73
N TYR A 64 6.68 7.68 -21.84
CA TYR A 64 5.24 7.72 -22.09
C TYR A 64 4.84 8.74 -23.18
N ASN A 65 5.62 9.80 -23.37
CA ASN A 65 5.36 10.79 -24.42
C ASN A 65 5.86 10.34 -25.80
N ASN A 66 6.73 9.32 -25.87
CA ASN A 66 7.36 8.85 -27.12
C ASN A 66 7.01 7.40 -27.47
N LEU A 67 5.99 6.80 -26.85
CA LEU A 67 5.62 5.39 -27.07
C LEU A 67 5.44 5.01 -28.54
N GLU A 68 4.89 5.91 -29.35
CA GLU A 68 4.65 5.71 -30.78
C GLU A 68 5.94 5.71 -31.61
N ASN A 69 6.99 6.39 -31.14
CA ASN A 69 8.21 6.69 -31.89
C ASN A 69 9.31 5.62 -31.72
N PHE A 70 9.16 4.68 -30.79
CA PHE A 70 10.18 3.66 -30.54
C PHE A 70 10.22 2.60 -31.65
N ASN A 71 11.42 2.38 -32.20
CA ASN A 71 11.71 1.20 -33.01
C ASN A 71 11.98 0.00 -32.12
N VAL A 72 10.93 -0.76 -31.81
CA VAL A 72 10.94 -1.89 -30.87
C VAL A 72 12.00 -2.95 -31.18
N ASP A 73 12.25 -3.26 -32.45
CA ASP A 73 13.22 -4.27 -32.86
C ASP A 73 14.66 -3.79 -32.62
N LYS A 74 14.94 -2.52 -32.96
CA LYS A 74 16.21 -1.86 -32.67
C LYS A 74 16.45 -1.77 -31.16
N GLU A 75 15.49 -1.26 -30.39
CA GLU A 75 15.62 -1.09 -28.94
C GLU A 75 15.87 -2.43 -28.22
N ALA A 76 15.20 -3.50 -28.67
CA ALA A 76 15.40 -4.85 -28.12
C ALA A 76 16.74 -5.48 -28.55
N GLY A 77 17.18 -5.21 -29.79
CA GLY A 77 18.46 -5.65 -30.33
C GLY A 77 19.65 -5.02 -29.61
N GLU A 78 19.65 -3.69 -29.46
CA GLU A 78 20.71 -2.94 -28.78
C GLU A 78 20.90 -3.39 -27.32
N ARG A 79 19.82 -3.82 -26.66
CA ARG A 79 19.83 -4.33 -25.28
C ARG A 79 20.04 -5.84 -25.16
N GLN A 80 20.28 -6.54 -26.27
CA GLN A 80 20.50 -8.00 -26.29
C GLN A 80 19.32 -8.82 -25.72
N ILE A 81 18.09 -8.28 -25.82
CA ILE A 81 16.85 -8.93 -25.36
C ILE A 81 15.90 -9.30 -26.50
N TYR A 82 16.34 -9.14 -27.77
CA TYR A 82 15.51 -9.36 -28.95
C TYR A 82 14.76 -10.69 -28.94
N HIS A 83 15.43 -11.80 -28.62
CA HIS A 83 14.80 -13.12 -28.52
C HIS A 83 13.70 -13.20 -27.45
N ARG A 84 13.86 -12.50 -26.31
CA ARG A 84 12.86 -12.43 -25.24
C ARG A 84 11.68 -11.57 -25.65
N TYR A 85 11.95 -10.42 -26.27
CA TYR A 85 10.94 -9.54 -26.84
C TYR A 85 10.09 -10.26 -27.89
N CYS A 86 10.72 -11.00 -28.81
CA CYS A 86 10.02 -11.81 -29.79
C CYS A 86 9.09 -12.84 -29.13
N MET A 87 9.51 -13.48 -28.03
CA MET A 87 8.67 -14.41 -27.28
C MET A 87 7.47 -13.72 -26.64
N GLU A 88 7.68 -12.56 -26.00
CA GLU A 88 6.61 -11.76 -25.39
C GLU A 88 5.57 -11.32 -26.43
N ARG A 89 6.04 -10.76 -27.56
CA ARG A 89 5.19 -10.34 -28.67
C ARG A 89 4.48 -11.52 -29.31
N ALA A 90 5.16 -12.63 -29.56
CA ALA A 90 4.54 -13.84 -30.10
C ALA A 90 3.44 -14.37 -29.18
N ALA A 91 3.69 -14.47 -27.87
CA ALA A 91 2.69 -14.91 -26.91
C ALA A 91 1.46 -13.99 -26.89
N ALA A 92 1.68 -12.67 -26.91
CA ALA A 92 0.61 -11.69 -27.01
C ALA A 92 -0.21 -11.87 -28.30
N HIS A 93 0.41 -12.06 -29.46
CA HIS A 93 -0.31 -12.23 -30.73
C HIS A 93 -0.97 -13.60 -30.89
N CYS A 94 -0.39 -14.66 -30.33
CA CYS A 94 -0.95 -16.01 -30.39
C CYS A 94 -2.16 -16.18 -29.45
N ALA A 95 -2.36 -15.36 -28.42
CA ALA A 95 -3.45 -15.59 -27.46
C ALA A 95 -4.85 -15.40 -28.09
N HIS A 96 -5.87 -16.17 -27.68
CA HIS A 96 -7.26 -15.80 -28.00
C HIS A 96 -7.61 -14.47 -27.34
N VAL A 97 -7.25 -14.34 -26.06
CA VAL A 97 -7.45 -13.14 -25.25
C VAL A 97 -6.11 -12.68 -24.71
N PHE A 98 -5.80 -11.41 -24.92
CA PHE A 98 -4.62 -10.75 -24.37
C PHE A 98 -5.06 -9.78 -23.28
N THR A 99 -4.43 -9.86 -22.10
CA THR A 99 -4.74 -8.96 -20.98
C THR A 99 -3.48 -8.32 -20.41
N THR A 100 -3.66 -7.17 -19.78
CA THR A 100 -2.65 -6.48 -18.96
C THR A 100 -3.20 -6.25 -17.57
N VAL A 101 -2.34 -5.93 -16.60
CA VAL A 101 -2.78 -5.68 -15.21
C VAL A 101 -3.25 -4.27 -14.92
N SER A 102 -3.04 -3.34 -15.85
CA SER A 102 -3.49 -1.96 -15.72
C SER A 102 -3.74 -1.30 -17.06
N GLN A 103 -4.44 -0.17 -17.03
CA GLN A 103 -4.71 0.64 -18.20
C GLN A 103 -3.44 1.30 -18.75
N ILE A 104 -2.52 1.72 -17.89
CA ILE A 104 -1.24 2.30 -18.35
C ILE A 104 -0.38 1.25 -19.06
N THR A 105 -0.31 0.02 -18.54
CA THR A 105 0.36 -1.09 -19.21
C THR A 105 -0.38 -1.52 -20.49
N ALA A 106 -1.70 -1.30 -20.57
CA ALA A 106 -2.44 -1.56 -21.81
C ALA A 106 -2.03 -0.62 -22.94
N ILE A 107 -1.85 0.67 -22.64
CA ILE A 107 -1.35 1.69 -23.58
C ILE A 107 0.07 1.34 -24.02
N GLU A 108 0.94 0.97 -23.07
CA GLU A 108 2.29 0.49 -23.35
C GLU A 108 2.29 -0.73 -24.28
N ALA A 109 1.51 -1.77 -23.97
CA ALA A 109 1.44 -3.00 -24.75
C ALA A 109 0.92 -2.77 -26.17
N GLN A 110 -0.05 -1.86 -26.35
CA GLN A 110 -0.54 -1.47 -27.66
C GLN A 110 0.60 -1.00 -28.57
N HIS A 111 1.51 -0.18 -28.04
CA HIS A 111 2.63 0.38 -28.80
C HIS A 111 3.84 -0.54 -28.89
N LEU A 112 4.20 -1.25 -27.82
CA LEU A 112 5.41 -2.06 -27.78
C LEU A 112 5.19 -3.50 -28.28
N LEU A 113 4.04 -4.10 -27.98
CA LEU A 113 3.67 -5.46 -28.40
C LEU A 113 2.79 -5.45 -29.66
N LYS A 114 2.38 -4.27 -30.15
CA LYS A 114 1.59 -4.09 -31.37
C LYS A 114 0.24 -4.85 -31.31
N ARG A 115 -0.31 -5.03 -30.11
CA ARG A 115 -1.65 -5.60 -29.87
C ARG A 115 -2.27 -4.87 -28.68
N LYS A 116 -3.46 -4.29 -28.88
CA LYS A 116 -4.24 -3.74 -27.78
C LYS A 116 -4.77 -4.89 -26.91
N PRO A 117 -4.64 -4.85 -25.57
CA PRO A 117 -5.27 -5.84 -24.71
C PRO A 117 -6.79 -5.82 -24.84
N ASP A 118 -7.38 -7.01 -24.77
CA ASP A 118 -8.81 -7.22 -24.80
C ASP A 118 -9.47 -6.82 -23.47
N ILE A 119 -8.80 -7.12 -22.34
CA ILE A 119 -9.30 -6.85 -20.98
C ILE A 119 -8.14 -6.41 -20.08
N VAL A 120 -8.40 -5.51 -19.13
CA VAL A 120 -7.49 -5.23 -18.01
C VAL A 120 -7.88 -6.12 -16.83
N THR A 121 -6.91 -6.81 -16.26
CA THR A 121 -7.06 -7.71 -15.10
C THR A 121 -6.26 -7.17 -13.90
N PRO A 122 -6.81 -6.22 -13.13
CA PRO A 122 -6.15 -5.65 -11.96
C PRO A 122 -5.73 -6.72 -10.94
N ASN A 123 -4.63 -6.48 -10.23
CA ASN A 123 -4.15 -7.40 -9.22
C ASN A 123 -4.87 -7.16 -7.89
N GLY A 124 -5.58 -8.18 -7.41
CA GLY A 124 -6.19 -8.16 -6.08
C GLY A 124 -5.25 -8.59 -4.97
N LEU A 125 -5.70 -8.35 -3.74
CA LEU A 125 -5.10 -8.82 -2.50
C LEU A 125 -6.09 -9.72 -1.76
N ASN A 126 -5.58 -10.57 -0.87
CA ASN A 126 -6.42 -11.31 0.07
C ASN A 126 -6.62 -10.44 1.32
N VAL A 127 -7.73 -9.71 1.40
CA VAL A 127 -8.00 -8.82 2.52
C VAL A 127 -8.56 -9.65 3.67
N LYS A 128 -7.75 -9.85 4.71
CA LYS A 128 -8.24 -10.41 5.97
C LYS A 128 -9.06 -9.33 6.67
N LYS A 129 -10.37 -9.52 6.75
CA LYS A 129 -11.25 -8.62 7.48
C LYS A 129 -10.95 -8.73 8.97
N PHE A 130 -10.61 -7.61 9.59
CA PHE A 130 -10.57 -7.53 11.05
C PHE A 130 -12.00 -7.54 11.58
N SER A 131 -12.26 -8.33 12.62
CA SER A 131 -13.61 -8.45 13.19
C SER A 131 -14.08 -7.16 13.86
N ALA A 132 -13.18 -6.24 14.21
CA ALA A 132 -13.48 -4.95 14.82
C ALA A 132 -12.84 -3.78 14.05
N MET A 133 -13.67 -2.84 13.59
CA MET A 133 -13.24 -1.64 12.86
C MET A 133 -12.23 -0.77 13.64
N HIS A 134 -12.21 -0.82 14.98
CA HIS A 134 -11.28 -0.01 15.78
C HIS A 134 -9.91 -0.67 16.00
N GLU A 135 -9.75 -1.95 15.67
CA GLU A 135 -8.52 -2.71 15.93
C GLU A 135 -7.34 -2.14 15.15
N PHE A 136 -7.54 -1.74 13.89
CA PHE A 136 -6.45 -1.19 13.08
C PHE A 136 -5.93 0.16 13.60
N GLN A 137 -6.78 0.97 14.25
CA GLN A 137 -6.36 2.24 14.87
C GLN A 137 -5.49 1.98 16.11
N ASN A 138 -5.82 0.95 16.90
CA ASN A 138 -4.99 0.53 18.02
C ASN A 138 -3.64 -0.01 17.53
N LEU A 139 -3.64 -0.81 16.46
CA LEU A 139 -2.42 -1.29 15.82
C LEU A 139 -1.56 -0.13 15.30
N HIS A 140 -2.14 0.87 14.64
CA HIS A 140 -1.41 2.08 14.23
C HIS A 140 -0.70 2.74 15.42
N ALA A 141 -1.38 2.93 16.54
CA ALA A 141 -0.78 3.54 17.73
C ALA A 141 0.38 2.71 18.30
N GLN A 142 0.21 1.39 18.39
CA GLN A 142 1.24 0.46 18.88
C GLN A 142 2.48 0.44 17.95
N SER A 143 2.26 0.29 16.65
CA SER A 143 3.33 0.29 15.64
C SER A 143 4.03 1.66 15.57
N LYS A 144 3.29 2.76 15.64
CA LYS A 144 3.85 4.11 15.72
C LYS A 144 4.76 4.27 16.92
N ALA A 145 4.40 3.72 18.09
CA ALA A 145 5.24 3.78 19.28
C ALA A 145 6.58 3.04 19.07
N ARG A 146 6.61 1.91 18.36
CA ARG A 146 7.85 1.22 18.00
C ARG A 146 8.74 2.04 17.06
N ILE A 147 8.15 2.71 16.07
CA ILE A 147 8.89 3.64 15.20
C ILE A 147 9.45 4.81 16.01
N GLN A 148 8.65 5.36 16.93
CA GLN A 148 9.10 6.44 17.82
C GLN A 148 10.30 6.02 18.67
N GLU A 149 10.34 4.80 19.18
CA GLU A 149 11.50 4.29 19.91
C GLU A 149 12.76 4.26 19.04
N PHE A 150 12.65 3.76 17.80
CA PHE A 150 13.76 3.84 16.86
C PHE A 150 14.20 5.29 16.63
N VAL A 151 13.27 6.21 16.40
CA VAL A 151 13.57 7.64 16.17
C VAL A 151 14.25 8.28 17.39
N ARG A 152 13.81 7.97 18.63
CA ARG A 152 14.49 8.44 19.85
C ARG A 152 15.95 8.02 19.89
N GLY A 153 16.24 6.77 19.51
CA GLY A 153 17.62 6.26 19.45
C GLY A 153 18.41 6.81 18.28
N HIS A 154 17.79 7.00 17.11
CA HIS A 154 18.48 7.50 15.92
C HIS A 154 18.84 8.99 16.02
N PHE A 155 17.98 9.77 16.68
CA PHE A 155 18.15 11.21 16.92
C PHE A 155 18.65 11.52 18.35
N TYR A 156 19.32 10.57 19.01
CA TYR A 156 19.89 10.82 20.35
C TYR A 156 20.80 12.06 20.34
N GLY A 157 20.70 12.89 21.37
CA GLY A 157 21.40 14.18 21.46
C GLY A 157 20.86 15.31 20.55
N HIS A 158 19.97 14.98 19.60
CA HIS A 158 19.37 15.91 18.64
C HIS A 158 17.84 15.77 18.56
N LEU A 159 17.20 15.21 19.60
CA LEU A 159 15.75 15.11 19.69
C LEU A 159 15.17 16.43 20.20
N ASP A 160 15.26 17.46 19.36
CA ASP A 160 14.82 18.84 19.62
C ASP A 160 13.41 19.13 19.06
N PHE A 161 12.65 18.08 18.74
CA PHE A 161 11.31 18.16 18.16
C PHE A 161 10.32 17.24 18.90
N ASN A 162 9.04 17.60 18.85
CA ASN A 162 7.98 16.86 19.52
C ASN A 162 7.49 15.66 18.68
N LEU A 163 7.61 14.44 19.23
CA LEU A 163 7.19 13.20 18.58
C LEU A 163 5.67 13.05 18.40
N ASP A 164 4.87 13.79 19.18
CA ASP A 164 3.40 13.85 18.99
C ASP A 164 3.02 14.72 17.78
N LYS A 165 3.84 15.73 17.49
CA LYS A 165 3.77 16.60 16.30
C LYS A 165 4.70 16.11 15.17
N THR A 166 5.08 14.84 15.21
CA THR A 166 5.90 14.20 14.17
C THR A 166 5.07 13.27 13.30
N LEU A 167 5.20 13.45 11.99
CA LEU A 167 4.60 12.60 10.95
C LEU A 167 5.67 11.71 10.32
N TYR A 168 5.26 10.48 10.01
CA TYR A 168 6.12 9.46 9.41
C TYR A 168 5.68 9.20 7.98
N PHE A 169 6.51 9.63 7.05
CA PHE A 169 6.31 9.37 5.62
C PHE A 169 7.27 8.28 5.19
N PHE A 170 6.89 7.47 4.20
CA PHE A 170 7.81 6.46 3.70
C PHE A 170 7.62 6.19 2.21
N ILE A 171 8.72 5.78 1.60
CA ILE A 171 8.74 5.13 0.30
C ILE A 171 9.40 3.76 0.48
N ALA A 172 8.84 2.73 -0.15
CA ALA A 172 9.35 1.37 -0.04
C ALA A 172 9.27 0.66 -1.38
N GLY A 173 10.23 -0.24 -1.65
CA GLY A 173 10.21 -1.08 -2.83
C GLY A 173 11.61 -1.48 -3.30
N ARG A 174 11.66 -2.07 -4.51
CA ARG A 174 12.94 -2.33 -5.18
C ARG A 174 13.69 -1.03 -5.40
N TYR A 175 15.03 -1.10 -5.32
CA TYR A 175 15.86 0.08 -5.50
C TYR A 175 15.97 0.46 -6.97
N GLU A 176 14.99 1.25 -7.44
CA GLU A 176 14.95 1.84 -8.78
C GLU A 176 14.69 3.36 -8.63
N PHE A 177 15.77 4.13 -8.52
CA PHE A 177 15.74 5.55 -8.11
C PHE A 177 14.70 6.40 -8.87
N SER A 178 14.73 6.38 -10.21
CA SER A 178 13.80 7.16 -11.04
C SER A 178 12.45 6.47 -11.25
N ASN A 179 12.42 5.14 -11.46
CA ASN A 179 11.17 4.43 -11.73
C ASN A 179 10.22 4.47 -10.53
N LYS A 180 10.75 4.32 -9.30
CA LYS A 180 9.97 4.44 -8.07
C LYS A 180 9.76 5.89 -7.63
N GLY A 181 10.41 6.85 -8.30
CA GLY A 181 10.24 8.27 -8.03
C GLY A 181 10.93 8.76 -6.76
N ALA A 182 11.98 8.08 -6.29
CA ALA A 182 12.75 8.51 -5.12
C ALA A 182 13.42 9.89 -5.36
N ASP A 183 13.78 10.17 -6.61
CA ASP A 183 14.25 11.48 -7.08
C ASP A 183 13.24 12.60 -6.83
N VAL A 184 12.00 12.40 -7.29
CA VAL A 184 10.89 13.35 -7.14
C VAL A 184 10.47 13.48 -5.68
N PHE A 185 10.50 12.39 -4.91
CA PHE A 185 10.19 12.45 -3.49
C PHE A 185 11.23 13.27 -2.71
N LEU A 186 12.53 13.06 -2.94
CA LEU A 186 13.59 13.84 -2.29
C LEU A 186 13.50 15.34 -2.62
N GLU A 187 13.27 15.67 -3.89
CA GLU A 187 13.06 17.07 -4.31
C GLU A 187 11.85 17.70 -3.63
N ALA A 188 10.72 16.98 -3.58
CA ALA A 188 9.52 17.46 -2.91
C ALA A 188 9.69 17.63 -1.39
N LEU A 189 10.49 16.77 -0.74
CA LEU A 189 10.86 16.87 0.68
C LEU A 189 11.73 18.11 0.95
N ALA A 190 12.65 18.47 0.06
CA ALA A 190 13.44 19.70 0.21
C ALA A 190 12.56 20.95 0.13
N ARG A 191 11.63 21.00 -0.83
CA ARG A 191 10.63 22.09 -0.95
C ARG A 191 9.72 22.14 0.28
N LEU A 192 9.27 20.97 0.77
CA LEU A 192 8.47 20.87 1.99
C LEU A 192 9.24 21.41 3.20
N ASN A 193 10.52 21.07 3.35
CA ASN A 193 11.37 21.57 4.43
C ASN A 193 11.40 23.10 4.44
N TYR A 194 11.60 23.71 3.27
CA TYR A 194 11.55 25.17 3.11
C TYR A 194 10.19 25.75 3.54
N LEU A 195 9.08 25.18 3.04
CA LEU A 195 7.73 25.67 3.38
C LEU A 195 7.41 25.55 4.87
N LEU A 196 7.79 24.45 5.53
CA LEU A 196 7.56 24.26 6.95
C LEU A 196 8.40 25.23 7.80
N ARG A 197 9.63 25.53 7.37
CA ARG A 197 10.49 26.50 8.04
C ARG A 197 9.99 27.94 7.91
N VAL A 198 9.69 28.38 6.69
CA VAL A 198 9.23 29.76 6.43
C VAL A 198 7.90 30.05 7.13
N ASN A 199 7.01 29.06 7.20
CA ASN A 199 5.73 29.20 7.90
C ASN A 199 5.83 28.91 9.41
N ASN A 200 7.04 28.73 9.96
CA ASN A 200 7.26 28.40 11.38
C ASN A 200 6.39 27.24 11.90
N SER A 201 6.13 26.24 11.05
CA SER A 201 5.33 25.08 11.41
C SER A 201 5.99 24.34 12.56
N GLU A 202 5.20 23.92 13.55
CA GLU A 202 5.65 23.07 14.65
C GLU A 202 5.74 21.59 14.26
N GLN A 203 5.16 21.22 13.11
CA GLN A 203 5.19 19.86 12.60
C GLN A 203 6.58 19.47 12.15
N THR A 204 6.98 18.25 12.50
CA THR A 204 8.20 17.61 11.99
C THR A 204 7.82 16.42 11.13
N VAL A 205 8.50 16.24 9.99
CA VAL A 205 8.34 15.07 9.14
C VAL A 205 9.60 14.23 9.22
N VAL A 206 9.46 12.93 9.44
CA VAL A 206 10.56 11.97 9.28
C VAL A 206 10.21 11.06 8.10
N ALA A 207 10.98 11.17 7.02
CA ALA A 207 10.79 10.44 5.79
C ALA A 207 11.75 9.25 5.71
N PHE A 208 11.17 8.05 5.59
CA PHE A 208 11.91 6.79 5.45
C PHE A 208 12.02 6.36 4.00
N PHE A 209 13.22 5.95 3.59
CA PHE A 209 13.47 5.30 2.31
C PHE A 209 13.84 3.84 2.59
N ILE A 210 12.91 2.91 2.34
CA ILE A 210 13.11 1.47 2.52
C ILE A 210 13.38 0.84 1.15
N MET A 211 14.63 0.92 0.70
CA MET A 211 15.05 0.45 -0.63
C MET A 211 16.34 -0.37 -0.52
N PRO A 212 16.28 -1.71 -0.62
CA PRO A 212 17.43 -2.58 -0.45
C PRO A 212 18.59 -2.22 -1.38
N ALA A 213 19.76 -2.00 -0.82
CA ALA A 213 20.98 -1.65 -1.54
C ALA A 213 22.16 -2.51 -1.08
N ARG A 214 23.30 -2.33 -1.73
CA ARG A 214 24.53 -3.03 -1.35
C ARG A 214 25.20 -2.34 -0.17
N THR A 215 25.24 -3.02 0.97
CA THR A 215 25.75 -2.49 2.24
C THR A 215 26.79 -3.41 2.87
N ASN A 216 27.50 -2.88 3.87
CA ASN A 216 28.39 -3.62 4.75
C ASN A 216 28.05 -3.30 6.22
N ASN A 217 27.13 -4.08 6.79
CA ASN A 217 26.61 -3.93 8.14
C ASN A 217 25.97 -2.56 8.44
N PHE A 218 25.38 -2.46 9.63
CA PHE A 218 24.88 -1.20 10.18
C PHE A 218 26.02 -0.21 10.42
N ASN A 219 25.73 1.07 10.31
CA ASN A 219 26.70 2.08 10.74
C ASN A 219 26.82 2.04 12.28
N VAL A 220 27.99 2.42 12.78
CA VAL A 220 28.29 2.37 14.22
C VAL A 220 27.43 3.38 15.00
N GLU A 221 27.16 4.55 14.42
CA GLU A 221 26.44 5.64 15.08
C GLU A 221 24.97 5.32 15.35
N THR A 222 24.29 4.65 14.43
CA THR A 222 22.90 4.22 14.57
C THR A 222 22.79 3.09 15.60
N LEU A 223 23.71 2.11 15.59
CA LEU A 223 23.76 1.07 16.63
C LEU A 223 24.03 1.67 18.03
N LYS A 224 25.01 2.56 18.12
CA LYS A 224 25.34 3.28 19.35
C LYS A 224 24.14 4.07 19.86
N GLY A 225 23.41 4.76 18.98
CA GLY A 225 22.20 5.49 19.35
C GLY A 225 21.12 4.61 19.97
N GLN A 226 20.89 3.42 19.42
CA GLN A 226 19.93 2.46 20.01
C GLN A 226 20.41 1.92 21.37
N ALA A 227 21.70 1.68 21.53
CA ALA A 227 22.27 1.26 22.81
C ALA A 227 22.15 2.35 23.90
N VAL A 228 22.47 3.61 23.56
CA VAL A 228 22.34 4.76 24.47
C VAL A 228 20.88 4.97 24.88
N ARG A 229 19.94 4.90 23.93
CA ARG A 229 18.50 4.95 24.22
C ARG A 229 18.08 3.88 25.21
N LYS A 230 18.48 2.63 24.98
CA LYS A 230 18.16 1.51 25.88
C LYS A 230 18.74 1.75 27.28
N GLN A 231 19.99 2.18 27.38
CA GLN A 231 20.63 2.48 28.67
C GLN A 231 19.91 3.59 29.45
N LEU A 232 19.47 4.66 28.77
CA LEU A 232 18.67 5.72 29.38
C LEU A 232 17.35 5.17 29.93
N TRP A 233 16.66 4.35 29.13
CA TRP A 233 15.40 3.73 29.51
C TRP A 233 15.54 2.81 30.72
N ASP A 234 16.57 1.97 30.73
CA ASP A 234 16.87 1.06 31.83
C ASP A 234 17.22 1.84 33.12
N THR A 235 17.99 2.93 32.99
CA THR A 235 18.30 3.83 34.11
C THR A 235 17.03 4.48 34.68
N ALA A 236 16.16 5.00 33.81
CA ALA A 236 14.91 5.63 34.21
C ALA A 236 13.97 4.62 34.90
N ASN A 237 13.87 3.39 34.39
CA ASN A 237 13.07 2.35 35.03
C ASN A 237 13.62 1.93 36.39
N ALA A 238 14.94 1.77 36.53
CA ALA A 238 15.54 1.45 37.82
C ALA A 238 15.21 2.52 38.88
N VAL A 239 15.32 3.80 38.52
CA VAL A 239 14.95 4.93 39.39
C VAL A 239 13.45 4.93 39.68
N LYS A 240 12.59 4.69 38.67
CA LYS A 240 11.13 4.60 38.81
C LYS A 240 10.72 3.50 39.80
N GLU A 241 11.29 2.31 39.69
CA GLU A 241 10.98 1.18 40.60
C GLU A 241 11.41 1.48 42.04
N LYS A 242 12.60 2.08 42.23
CA LYS A 242 13.10 2.48 43.54
C LYS A 242 12.22 3.58 44.16
N PHE A 243 11.86 4.59 43.37
CA PHE A 243 10.95 5.65 43.77
C PHE A 243 9.57 5.09 44.15
N GLY A 244 9.00 4.22 43.32
CA GLY A 244 7.70 3.59 43.55
C GLY A 244 7.66 2.79 44.85
N ARG A 245 8.74 2.07 45.18
CA ARG A 245 8.85 1.32 46.45
C ARG A 245 8.85 2.25 47.67
N LYS A 246 9.70 3.28 47.67
CA LYS A 246 9.76 4.27 48.76
C LYS A 246 8.43 5.03 48.91
N LEU A 247 7.79 5.37 47.79
CA LEU A 247 6.48 6.01 47.79
C LEU A 247 5.44 5.11 48.46
N TYR A 248 5.38 3.83 48.08
CA TYR A 248 4.47 2.86 48.67
C TYR A 248 4.70 2.68 50.18
N GLU A 249 5.96 2.54 50.61
CA GLU A 249 6.32 2.43 52.02
C GLU A 249 5.89 3.66 52.83
N SER A 250 6.10 4.87 52.30
CA SER A 250 5.67 6.11 52.98
C SER A 250 4.15 6.22 53.07
N LEU A 251 3.43 5.82 52.02
CA LEU A 251 1.95 5.83 52.01
C LEU A 251 1.38 4.85 53.02
N LEU A 252 2.01 3.67 53.21
CA LEU A 252 1.59 2.69 54.22
C LEU A 252 1.71 3.21 55.66
N VAL A 253 2.67 4.09 55.93
CA VAL A 253 2.85 4.72 57.25
C VAL A 253 1.77 5.79 57.54
N GLY A 254 1.02 6.21 56.52
CA GLY A 254 -0.08 7.17 56.66
C GLY A 254 0.36 8.64 56.69
N SER A 255 1.60 8.94 56.30
CA SER A 255 2.11 10.30 56.17
C SER A 255 2.34 10.67 54.70
N LEU A 256 2.12 11.94 54.35
CA LEU A 256 2.44 12.44 53.02
C LEU A 256 3.96 12.35 52.78
N PRO A 257 4.41 11.69 51.71
CA PRO A 257 5.82 11.51 51.45
C PRO A 257 6.54 12.80 51.07
N ASP A 258 7.75 12.99 51.59
CA ASP A 258 8.65 14.09 51.19
C ASP A 258 9.34 13.77 49.86
N MET A 259 8.95 14.48 48.80
CA MET A 259 9.47 14.27 47.44
C MET A 259 10.99 14.45 47.33
N ASN A 260 11.59 15.30 48.17
CA ASN A 260 13.05 15.53 48.13
C ASN A 260 13.85 14.36 48.70
N LYS A 261 13.21 13.48 49.48
CA LYS A 261 13.83 12.28 50.07
C LYS A 261 13.58 11.01 49.26
N MET A 262 12.76 11.11 48.21
CA MET A 262 12.43 9.96 47.37
C MET A 262 13.58 9.56 46.44
N LEU A 263 14.39 10.52 46.00
CA LEU A 263 15.55 10.30 45.15
C LEU A 263 16.84 10.49 45.94
N ASP A 264 17.74 9.50 45.89
CA ASP A 264 19.03 9.57 46.55
C ASP A 264 20.09 10.24 45.66
N LYS A 265 21.18 10.73 46.26
CA LYS A 265 22.32 11.32 45.51
C LYS A 265 22.90 10.37 44.46
N GLU A 266 22.85 9.07 44.71
CA GLU A 266 23.26 8.03 43.77
C GLU A 266 22.38 8.02 42.51
N ASP A 267 21.06 8.16 42.67
CA ASP A 267 20.10 8.19 41.57
C ASP A 267 20.38 9.39 40.65
N PHE A 268 20.64 10.56 41.24
CA PHE A 268 21.07 11.75 40.49
C PHE A 268 22.40 11.53 39.75
N THR A 269 23.35 10.82 40.35
CA THR A 269 24.64 10.53 39.72
C THR A 269 24.48 9.57 38.54
N MET A 270 23.64 8.54 38.68
CA MET A 270 23.29 7.61 37.60
C MET A 270 22.60 8.33 36.44
N MET A 271 21.60 9.17 36.73
CA MET A 271 20.91 9.97 35.70
C MET A 271 21.88 10.91 34.98
N LYS A 272 22.76 11.63 35.71
CA LYS A 272 23.78 12.51 35.10
C LYS A 272 24.74 11.74 34.19
N ARG A 273 25.19 10.55 34.60
CA ARG A 273 26.04 9.68 33.76
C ARG A 273 25.31 9.24 32.49
N ALA A 274 24.03 8.87 32.60
CA ALA A 274 23.23 8.46 31.45
C ALA A 274 22.99 9.64 30.49
N ILE A 275 22.74 10.85 31.00
CA ILE A 275 22.63 12.08 30.20
C ILE A 275 23.96 12.40 29.50
N PHE A 276 25.09 12.27 30.19
CA PHE A 276 26.40 12.53 29.59
C PHE A 276 26.67 11.60 28.39
N ALA A 277 26.19 10.35 28.43
CA ALA A 277 26.32 9.41 27.32
C ALA A 277 25.50 9.78 26.06
N THR A 278 24.56 10.73 26.16
CA THR A 278 23.76 11.20 25.01
C THR A 278 24.44 12.28 24.20
N GLN A 279 25.54 12.85 24.70
CA GLN A 279 26.26 13.91 24.02
C GLN A 279 26.87 13.41 22.72
N ARG A 280 26.62 14.15 21.64
CA ARG A 280 27.08 13.84 20.29
C ARG A 280 27.46 15.13 19.58
N GLN A 281 28.49 15.05 18.72
CA GLN A 281 28.99 16.18 17.92
C GLN A 281 28.55 16.12 16.45
N SER A 282 28.22 14.94 15.93
CA SER A 282 27.77 14.74 14.55
C SER A 282 26.25 14.76 14.44
N PHE A 283 25.71 15.21 13.30
CA PHE A 283 24.28 15.15 13.05
C PHE A 283 23.76 13.70 12.94
N PRO A 284 22.47 13.46 13.25
CA PRO A 284 21.83 12.15 13.04
C PRO A 284 22.05 11.65 11.61
N PRO A 285 22.55 10.41 11.42
CA PRO A 285 22.97 9.97 10.10
C PRO A 285 21.76 9.83 9.18
N VAL A 286 21.92 10.20 7.91
CA VAL A 286 20.85 10.06 6.90
C VAL A 286 20.70 8.63 6.40
N CYS A 287 21.69 7.76 6.59
CA CYS A 287 21.65 6.34 6.24
C CYS A 287 21.88 5.50 7.50
N THR A 288 21.22 4.35 7.65
CA THR A 288 21.42 3.44 8.80
C THR A 288 22.55 2.43 8.62
N HIS A 289 23.07 2.28 7.40
CA HIS A 289 24.08 1.28 7.04
C HIS A 289 25.32 1.92 6.42
N ASN A 290 26.43 1.17 6.38
CA ASN A 290 27.58 1.55 5.57
C ASN A 290 27.33 1.10 4.12
N MET A 291 27.11 2.05 3.21
CA MET A 291 26.91 1.75 1.79
C MET A 291 28.24 1.37 1.15
N LEU A 292 28.25 0.34 0.27
CA LEU A 292 29.46 0.00 -0.49
C LEU A 292 29.83 1.10 -1.48
N ASP A 293 28.81 1.66 -2.15
CA ASP A 293 28.95 2.64 -3.21
C ASP A 293 28.42 4.03 -2.74
N ASP A 294 28.77 4.43 -1.51
CA ASP A 294 28.23 5.61 -0.81
C ASP A 294 28.30 6.93 -1.60
N SER A 295 29.40 7.15 -2.33
CA SER A 295 29.66 8.39 -3.07
C SER A 295 28.90 8.49 -4.39
N SER A 296 28.52 7.35 -4.99
CA SER A 296 27.78 7.27 -6.25
C SER A 296 26.32 6.85 -6.07
N ASP A 297 25.91 6.48 -4.84
CA ASP A 297 24.54 6.14 -4.50
C ASP A 297 23.59 7.31 -4.84
N PRO A 298 22.56 7.11 -5.69
CA PRO A 298 21.69 8.18 -6.14
C PRO A 298 20.89 8.87 -5.03
N ILE A 299 20.42 8.12 -4.02
CA ILE A 299 19.67 8.68 -2.88
C ILE A 299 20.62 9.57 -2.05
N LEU A 300 21.77 9.05 -1.65
CA LEU A 300 22.73 9.79 -0.82
C LEU A 300 23.32 10.99 -1.55
N THR A 301 23.65 10.86 -2.83
CA THR A 301 24.13 11.96 -3.66
C THR A 301 23.08 13.06 -3.76
N THR A 302 21.81 12.70 -3.92
CA THR A 302 20.71 13.67 -3.97
C THR A 302 20.49 14.35 -2.62
N ILE A 303 20.53 13.60 -1.51
CA ILE A 303 20.45 14.16 -0.15
C ILE A 303 21.58 15.18 0.08
N ARG A 304 22.81 14.86 -0.32
CA ARG A 304 23.95 15.80 -0.25
C ARG A 304 23.73 17.04 -1.10
N ARG A 305 23.18 16.89 -2.31
CA ARG A 305 22.90 17.99 -3.24
C ARG A 305 21.84 18.95 -2.69
N ILE A 306 20.77 18.43 -2.09
CA ILE A 306 19.64 19.24 -1.58
C ILE A 306 19.85 19.74 -0.14
N GLY A 307 20.87 19.24 0.55
CA GLY A 307 21.27 19.73 1.88
C GLY A 307 20.41 19.25 3.05
N LEU A 308 19.68 18.13 2.92
CA LEU A 308 18.86 17.55 4.00
C LEU A 308 19.71 16.66 4.91
N PHE A 309 20.51 17.26 5.79
CA PHE A 309 21.47 16.56 6.66
C PHE A 309 20.96 16.24 8.07
N ASN A 310 19.64 16.27 8.28
CA ASN A 310 19.02 16.10 9.60
C ASN A 310 19.50 17.13 10.64
N SER A 311 19.76 18.37 10.22
CA SER A 311 20.14 19.43 11.15
C SER A 311 18.96 19.81 12.06
N SER A 312 19.23 20.46 13.19
CA SER A 312 18.19 21.00 14.09
C SER A 312 17.23 21.97 13.40
N ALA A 313 17.72 22.73 12.41
CA ALA A 313 16.91 23.68 11.65
C ALA A 313 15.95 23.01 10.65
N ASP A 314 16.21 21.76 10.26
CA ASP A 314 15.37 21.04 9.30
C ASP A 314 14.06 20.58 9.95
N ARG A 315 12.92 20.95 9.37
CA ARG A 315 11.60 20.42 9.75
C ARG A 315 11.30 19.08 9.10
N VAL A 316 12.04 18.73 8.06
CA VAL A 316 11.99 17.42 7.40
C VAL A 316 13.30 16.68 7.68
N LYS A 317 13.21 15.51 8.28
CA LYS A 317 14.31 14.58 8.53
C LYS A 317 14.22 13.41 7.55
N VAL A 318 15.36 12.87 7.14
CA VAL A 318 15.46 11.76 6.19
C VAL A 318 16.22 10.59 6.80
N ILE A 319 15.69 9.38 6.62
CA ILE A 319 16.31 8.13 7.04
C ILE A 319 16.26 7.14 5.87
N PHE A 320 17.41 6.89 5.27
CA PHE A 320 17.63 5.83 4.30
C PHE A 320 17.97 4.53 5.03
N HIS A 321 17.09 3.54 4.88
CA HIS A 321 17.25 2.20 5.40
C HIS A 321 17.40 1.22 4.21
N PRO A 322 18.65 0.98 3.76
CA PRO A 322 18.96 0.18 2.56
C PRO A 322 18.85 -1.34 2.74
N GLU A 323 17.90 -1.82 3.55
CA GLU A 323 17.64 -3.24 3.78
C GLU A 323 16.13 -3.50 3.87
N PHE A 324 15.72 -4.77 3.73
CA PHE A 324 14.35 -5.14 4.08
C PHE A 324 14.13 -5.07 5.59
N LEU A 325 12.95 -4.61 5.99
CA LEU A 325 12.56 -4.58 7.39
C LEU A 325 12.35 -6.01 7.92
N SER A 326 12.79 -6.24 9.14
CA SER A 326 12.66 -7.53 9.82
C SER A 326 12.52 -7.33 11.32
N SER A 327 11.61 -8.07 11.94
CA SER A 327 11.42 -8.14 13.40
C SER A 327 12.68 -8.57 14.17
N THR A 328 13.65 -9.21 13.52
CA THR A 328 14.94 -9.60 14.13
C THR A 328 16.02 -8.53 14.00
N SER A 329 15.75 -7.41 13.31
CA SER A 329 16.73 -6.34 13.15
C SER A 329 17.08 -5.70 14.49
N PRO A 330 18.38 -5.55 14.83
CA PRO A 330 18.80 -4.90 16.07
C PRO A 330 18.53 -3.39 16.09
N LEU A 331 18.24 -2.78 14.94
CA LEU A 331 17.96 -1.35 14.83
C LEU A 331 16.47 -1.05 14.95
N LEU A 332 15.68 -1.66 14.08
CA LEU A 332 14.25 -1.41 13.96
C LEU A 332 13.54 -2.77 13.89
N PRO A 333 13.26 -3.39 15.06
CA PRO A 333 12.69 -4.73 15.16
C PRO A 333 11.19 -4.72 14.87
N VAL A 334 10.83 -4.45 13.61
CA VAL A 334 9.47 -4.47 13.11
C VAL A 334 9.46 -5.13 11.74
N ASP A 335 8.41 -5.88 11.45
CA ASP A 335 8.18 -6.38 10.10
C ASP A 335 7.58 -5.27 9.21
N TYR A 336 7.67 -5.44 7.90
CA TYR A 336 7.21 -4.44 6.93
C TYR A 336 5.77 -4.00 7.16
N GLU A 337 4.83 -4.93 7.40
CA GLU A 337 3.43 -4.56 7.61
C GLU A 337 3.22 -3.75 8.90
N GLU A 338 3.99 -4.04 9.94
CA GLU A 338 3.94 -3.30 11.19
C GLU A 338 4.48 -1.89 11.00
N PHE A 339 5.58 -1.74 10.27
CA PHE A 339 6.14 -0.44 9.92
C PHE A 339 5.16 0.42 9.12
N VAL A 340 4.53 -0.15 8.08
CA VAL A 340 3.54 0.56 7.26
C VAL A 340 2.39 1.05 8.15
N ARG A 341 1.84 0.18 9.02
CA ARG A 341 0.78 0.56 9.97
C ARG A 341 1.18 1.68 10.90
N GLY A 342 2.44 1.74 11.34
CA GLY A 342 2.94 2.81 12.22
C GLY A 342 3.17 4.15 11.51
N CYS A 343 3.25 4.15 10.18
CA CYS A 343 3.44 5.36 9.39
C CYS A 343 2.13 6.17 9.24
N HIS A 344 2.26 7.40 8.74
CA HIS A 344 1.12 8.30 8.52
C HIS A 344 0.76 8.43 7.04
N LEU A 345 1.74 8.33 6.13
CA LEU A 345 1.54 8.48 4.69
C LEU A 345 2.58 7.66 3.91
N GLY A 346 2.11 6.82 2.98
CA GLY A 346 2.97 6.21 1.97
C GLY A 346 3.13 7.14 0.77
N VAL A 347 4.34 7.31 0.24
CA VAL A 347 4.62 8.25 -0.86
C VAL A 347 5.31 7.50 -2.00
N PHE A 348 4.56 7.17 -3.04
CA PHE A 348 5.01 6.34 -4.17
C PHE A 348 4.83 7.09 -5.49
N PRO A 349 5.62 8.14 -5.76
CA PRO A 349 5.49 8.95 -6.96
C PRO A 349 6.12 8.24 -8.18
N SER A 350 5.79 6.97 -8.41
CA SER A 350 6.41 6.13 -9.45
C SER A 350 6.24 6.70 -10.87
N TYR A 351 7.31 6.64 -11.65
CA TYR A 351 7.28 6.87 -13.10
C TYR A 351 6.89 5.60 -13.86
N TYR A 352 7.45 4.44 -13.48
CA TYR A 352 7.12 3.16 -14.10
C TYR A 352 6.65 2.15 -13.05
N GLU A 353 5.33 1.94 -12.99
CA GLU A 353 4.70 1.03 -12.04
C GLU A 353 3.52 0.31 -12.70
N PRO A 354 3.73 -0.90 -13.23
CA PRO A 354 2.67 -1.59 -13.97
C PRO A 354 1.40 -1.85 -13.14
N TRP A 355 1.56 -2.08 -11.83
CA TRP A 355 0.46 -2.16 -10.87
C TRP A 355 0.67 -1.21 -9.70
N GLY A 356 1.49 -1.56 -8.71
CA GLY A 356 1.65 -0.78 -7.48
C GLY A 356 1.05 -1.49 -6.27
N TYR A 357 1.70 -2.58 -5.86
CA TYR A 357 1.28 -3.34 -4.67
C TYR A 357 1.45 -2.54 -3.37
N THR A 358 2.53 -1.78 -3.26
CA THR A 358 2.85 -1.00 -2.05
C THR A 358 1.74 0.00 -1.66
N PRO A 359 1.21 0.87 -2.55
CA PRO A 359 0.05 1.70 -2.21
C PRO A 359 -1.25 0.91 -1.99
N ALA A 360 -1.43 -0.23 -2.66
CA ALA A 360 -2.58 -1.11 -2.41
C ALA A 360 -2.54 -1.72 -1.00
N GLU A 361 -1.38 -2.19 -0.55
CA GLU A 361 -1.14 -2.68 0.81
C GLU A 361 -1.36 -1.57 1.85
N CYS A 362 -0.88 -0.35 1.58
CA CYS A 362 -1.16 0.81 2.43
C CYS A 362 -2.67 1.02 2.62
N THR A 363 -3.43 0.94 1.53
CA THR A 363 -4.89 1.12 1.54
C THR A 363 -5.57 0.05 2.39
N VAL A 364 -5.17 -1.21 2.23
CA VAL A 364 -5.67 -2.34 3.04
C VAL A 364 -5.35 -2.18 4.53
N MET A 365 -4.25 -1.50 4.87
CA MET A 365 -3.87 -1.19 6.25
C MET A 365 -4.46 0.14 6.78
N GLY A 366 -5.32 0.81 6.01
CA GLY A 366 -5.91 2.10 6.39
C GLY A 366 -4.92 3.27 6.41
N ILE A 367 -3.81 3.16 5.67
CA ILE A 367 -2.77 4.18 5.58
C ILE A 367 -2.92 4.95 4.26
N PRO A 368 -3.20 6.27 4.30
CA PRO A 368 -3.24 7.12 3.12
C PRO A 368 -1.97 6.97 2.29
N SER A 369 -2.10 7.10 0.97
CA SER A 369 -0.96 7.00 0.07
C SER A 369 -1.04 7.98 -1.10
N ILE A 370 0.15 8.39 -1.56
CA ILE A 370 0.33 9.12 -2.82
C ILE A 370 0.81 8.12 -3.87
N SER A 371 0.11 8.06 -4.99
CA SER A 371 0.47 7.30 -6.20
C SER A 371 0.50 8.25 -7.40
N THR A 372 0.60 7.73 -8.63
CA THR A 372 0.65 8.54 -9.85
C THR A 372 -0.35 8.06 -10.89
N ASN A 373 -0.71 8.92 -11.84
CA ASN A 373 -1.46 8.54 -13.04
C ASN A 373 -0.61 7.76 -14.08
N LEU A 374 0.62 7.38 -13.72
CA LEU A 374 1.47 6.42 -14.44
C LEU A 374 1.61 5.08 -13.71
N SER A 375 0.93 4.93 -12.56
CA SER A 375 0.87 3.70 -11.78
C SER A 375 -0.45 2.99 -12.02
N GLY A 376 -0.42 1.67 -12.21
CA GLY A 376 -1.65 0.90 -12.45
C GLY A 376 -2.70 1.03 -11.35
N PHE A 377 -2.26 1.06 -10.09
CA PHE A 377 -3.09 1.32 -8.91
C PHE A 377 -3.68 2.72 -8.96
N GLY A 378 -2.88 3.72 -9.34
CA GLY A 378 -3.34 5.10 -9.42
C GLY A 378 -4.43 5.26 -10.49
N CYS A 379 -4.22 4.71 -11.68
CA CYS A 379 -5.23 4.69 -12.74
C CYS A 379 -6.51 3.96 -12.29
N PHE A 380 -6.37 2.81 -11.61
CA PHE A 380 -7.51 2.05 -11.12
C PHE A 380 -8.35 2.85 -10.12
N MET A 381 -7.70 3.48 -9.13
CA MET A 381 -8.39 4.28 -8.12
C MET A 381 -9.04 5.54 -8.70
N GLU A 382 -8.38 6.20 -9.66
CA GLU A 382 -8.92 7.38 -10.36
C GLU A 382 -10.19 7.04 -11.16
N GLU A 383 -10.24 5.87 -11.79
CA GLU A 383 -11.41 5.40 -12.55
C GLU A 383 -12.58 5.00 -11.64
N HIS A 384 -12.29 4.33 -10.51
CA HIS A 384 -13.31 3.69 -9.67
C HIS A 384 -13.80 4.55 -8.50
N ILE A 385 -13.19 5.72 -8.23
CA ILE A 385 -13.54 6.58 -7.08
C ILE A 385 -13.84 8.00 -7.56
N ALA A 386 -14.90 8.62 -7.01
CA ALA A 386 -15.31 9.98 -7.38
C ALA A 386 -14.32 11.05 -6.93
N ASP A 387 -13.87 10.94 -5.68
CA ASP A 387 -12.90 11.84 -5.06
C ASP A 387 -11.86 11.01 -4.29
N PRO A 388 -10.83 10.48 -4.97
CA PRO A 388 -9.79 9.66 -4.32
C PRO A 388 -9.13 10.38 -3.13
N SER A 389 -8.94 11.70 -3.22
CA SER A 389 -8.24 12.49 -2.21
C SER A 389 -8.99 12.52 -0.87
N ALA A 390 -10.32 12.57 -0.90
CA ALA A 390 -11.17 12.53 0.28
C ALA A 390 -11.08 11.19 1.05
N TYR A 391 -10.71 10.11 0.36
CA TYR A 391 -10.43 8.79 0.92
C TYR A 391 -8.94 8.56 1.23
N GLY A 392 -8.09 9.59 1.13
CA GLY A 392 -6.66 9.47 1.42
C GLY A 392 -5.83 8.86 0.29
N ILE A 393 -6.35 8.81 -0.93
CA ILE A 393 -5.62 8.38 -2.13
C ILE A 393 -5.30 9.63 -2.96
N TYR A 394 -4.05 10.06 -2.95
CA TYR A 394 -3.60 11.22 -3.72
C TYR A 394 -2.97 10.76 -5.02
N ILE A 395 -3.50 11.20 -6.16
CA ILE A 395 -2.97 10.86 -7.49
C ILE A 395 -2.15 12.04 -8.00
N LEU A 396 -0.83 11.86 -8.06
CA LEU A 396 0.10 12.81 -8.66
C LEU A 396 0.06 12.71 -10.18
N ASP A 397 -0.06 13.84 -10.86
CA ASP A 397 0.00 13.90 -12.31
C ASP A 397 1.46 13.94 -12.77
N ARG A 398 1.95 12.79 -13.25
CA ARG A 398 3.28 12.63 -13.84
C ARG A 398 3.23 12.41 -15.36
N ARG A 399 2.04 12.47 -15.96
CA ARG A 399 1.81 12.15 -17.37
C ARG A 399 1.62 13.40 -18.22
N PHE A 400 0.84 14.36 -17.73
CA PHE A 400 0.43 15.53 -18.50
C PHE A 400 1.07 16.83 -17.97
N ARG A 401 2.05 16.70 -17.08
CA ARG A 401 2.76 17.81 -16.45
C ARG A 401 4.26 17.65 -16.59
N SER A 402 4.97 18.77 -16.50
CA SER A 402 6.41 18.78 -16.41
C SER A 402 6.90 18.13 -15.11
N LEU A 403 8.18 17.76 -15.06
CA LEU A 403 8.77 17.21 -13.85
C LEU A 403 8.71 18.20 -12.68
N ASP A 404 8.95 19.49 -12.93
CA ASP A 404 8.91 20.52 -11.89
C ASP A 404 7.49 20.74 -11.35
N ASP A 405 6.49 20.77 -12.22
CA ASP A 405 5.08 20.87 -11.82
C ASP A 405 4.65 19.65 -11.01
N SER A 406 5.16 18.46 -11.36
CA SER A 406 4.94 17.23 -10.60
C SER A 406 5.54 17.33 -9.19
N CYS A 407 6.78 17.83 -9.08
CA CYS A 407 7.40 18.09 -7.78
C CYS A 407 6.61 19.10 -6.95
N SER A 408 6.15 20.20 -7.56
CA SER A 408 5.34 21.23 -6.90
C SER A 408 3.97 20.70 -6.44
N GLN A 409 3.31 19.86 -7.24
CA GLN A 409 2.07 19.20 -6.86
C GLN A 409 2.29 18.21 -5.70
N LEU A 410 3.36 17.40 -5.75
CA LEU A 410 3.70 16.49 -4.66
C LEU A 410 3.96 17.25 -3.36
N THR A 411 4.76 18.33 -3.41
CA THR A 411 5.00 19.20 -2.25
C THR A 411 3.70 19.76 -1.69
N SER A 412 2.76 20.16 -2.54
CA SER A 412 1.46 20.68 -2.11
C SER A 412 0.63 19.62 -1.38
N PHE A 413 0.61 18.38 -1.85
CA PHE A 413 -0.04 17.27 -1.15
C PHE A 413 0.61 17.00 0.21
N LEU A 414 1.94 16.93 0.27
CA LEU A 414 2.67 16.70 1.52
C LEU A 414 2.43 17.83 2.54
N TYR A 415 2.46 19.09 2.08
CA TYR A 415 2.25 20.25 2.93
C TYR A 415 0.81 20.30 3.48
N SER A 416 -0.19 20.08 2.61
CA SER A 416 -1.60 20.00 3.03
C SER A 416 -1.83 18.86 4.05
N PHE A 417 -1.21 17.71 3.87
CA PHE A 417 -1.29 16.61 4.84
C PHE A 417 -0.68 17.00 6.21
N CYS A 418 0.43 17.76 6.22
CA CYS A 418 1.04 18.24 7.46
C CYS A 418 0.14 19.19 8.25
N GLN A 419 -0.73 19.93 7.58
CA GLN A 419 -1.68 20.87 8.20
C GLN A 419 -2.89 20.19 8.85
N GLN A 420 -3.12 18.89 8.59
CA GLN A 420 -4.24 18.19 9.18
C GLN A 420 -4.11 18.06 10.70
N SER A 421 -5.23 18.07 11.41
CA SER A 421 -5.30 17.73 12.83
C SER A 421 -5.22 16.21 13.05
N ARG A 422 -4.95 15.79 14.29
CA ARG A 422 -4.98 14.36 14.66
C ARG A 422 -6.34 13.72 14.34
N ARG A 423 -7.44 14.44 14.61
CA ARG A 423 -8.82 13.99 14.34
C ARG A 423 -9.05 13.81 12.83
N GLN A 424 -8.63 14.78 12.01
CA GLN A 424 -8.75 14.69 10.56
C GLN A 424 -7.97 13.49 9.99
N ARG A 425 -6.76 13.24 10.48
CA ARG A 425 -5.97 12.05 10.08
C ARG A 425 -6.65 10.74 10.46
N ILE A 426 -7.25 10.64 11.65
CA ILE A 426 -7.99 9.43 12.07
C ILE A 426 -9.16 9.18 11.12
N ILE A 427 -9.97 10.21 10.83
CA ILE A 427 -11.11 10.11 9.91
C ILE A 427 -10.64 9.70 8.51
N GLN A 428 -9.56 10.31 7.99
CA GLN A 428 -9.04 9.96 6.68
C GLN A 428 -8.57 8.50 6.63
N ARG A 429 -7.87 7.99 7.66
CA ARG A 429 -7.49 6.58 7.75
C ARG A 429 -8.69 5.62 7.72
N ASN A 430 -9.76 5.96 8.46
CA ASN A 430 -11.00 5.16 8.45
C ASN A 430 -11.59 5.09 7.05
N ARG A 431 -11.64 6.21 6.33
CA ARG A 431 -12.09 6.24 4.94
C ARG A 431 -11.17 5.42 4.02
N THR A 432 -9.85 5.54 4.18
CA THR A 432 -8.89 4.77 3.38
C THR A 432 -9.09 3.27 3.54
N GLU A 433 -9.30 2.80 4.78
CA GLU A 433 -9.52 1.37 5.07
C GLU A 433 -10.76 0.83 4.37
N ARG A 434 -11.84 1.62 4.27
CA ARG A 434 -13.09 1.23 3.57
C ARG A 434 -12.90 0.93 2.08
N LEU A 435 -11.82 1.42 1.46
CA LEU A 435 -11.49 1.11 0.07
C LEU A 435 -10.87 -0.29 -0.10
N SER A 436 -10.50 -0.97 0.99
CA SER A 436 -9.86 -2.29 0.94
C SER A 436 -10.70 -3.33 0.20
N ASP A 437 -12.03 -3.28 0.33
CA ASP A 437 -12.97 -4.18 -0.36
C ASP A 437 -12.90 -4.06 -1.90
N LEU A 438 -12.53 -2.88 -2.45
CA LEU A 438 -12.33 -2.71 -3.90
C LEU A 438 -11.08 -3.43 -4.42
N LEU A 439 -10.11 -3.68 -3.54
CA LEU A 439 -8.83 -4.30 -3.86
C LEU A 439 -8.82 -5.81 -3.58
N ASP A 440 -9.90 -6.36 -3.02
CA ASP A 440 -9.99 -7.78 -2.69
C ASP A 440 -10.21 -8.67 -3.93
N TRP A 441 -9.60 -9.86 -3.95
CA TRP A 441 -9.79 -10.84 -5.02
C TRP A 441 -11.25 -11.25 -5.26
N LYS A 442 -12.12 -11.18 -4.26
CA LYS A 442 -13.57 -11.40 -4.40
C LYS A 442 -14.19 -10.42 -5.40
N TYR A 443 -13.72 -9.18 -5.44
CA TYR A 443 -14.18 -8.17 -6.38
C TYR A 443 -13.41 -8.26 -7.70
N LEU A 444 -12.08 -8.22 -7.63
CA LEU A 444 -11.22 -8.14 -8.82
C LEU A 444 -11.14 -9.44 -9.63
N GLY A 445 -11.47 -10.59 -9.03
CA GLY A 445 -11.55 -11.88 -9.72
C GLY A 445 -12.55 -11.89 -10.90
N ARG A 446 -13.50 -10.96 -10.93
CA ARG A 446 -14.46 -10.80 -12.04
C ARG A 446 -13.78 -10.51 -13.38
N TYR A 447 -12.68 -9.75 -13.38
CA TYR A 447 -11.96 -9.43 -14.62
C TYR A 447 -11.32 -10.68 -15.22
N TYR A 448 -10.81 -11.59 -14.37
CA TYR A 448 -10.31 -12.89 -14.78
C TYR A 448 -11.44 -13.80 -15.29
N MET A 449 -12.61 -13.78 -14.65
CA MET A 449 -13.78 -14.52 -15.14
C MET A 449 -14.20 -14.05 -16.53
N SER A 450 -14.27 -12.74 -16.75
CA SER A 450 -14.59 -12.13 -18.05
C SER A 450 -13.58 -12.55 -19.13
N ALA A 451 -12.27 -12.53 -18.81
CA ALA A 451 -11.23 -12.98 -19.74
C ALA A 451 -11.36 -14.47 -20.11
N ARG A 452 -11.74 -15.33 -19.15
CA ARG A 452 -11.99 -16.75 -19.39
C ARG A 452 -13.20 -16.98 -20.29
N HIS A 453 -14.32 -16.28 -20.05
CA HIS A 453 -15.50 -16.39 -20.91
C HIS A 453 -15.25 -15.89 -22.32
N MET A 454 -14.58 -14.74 -22.47
CA MET A 454 -14.19 -14.22 -23.79
C MET A 454 -13.27 -15.20 -24.53
N ALA A 455 -12.34 -15.86 -23.82
CA ALA A 455 -11.44 -16.83 -24.44
C ALA A 455 -12.18 -18.08 -24.94
N LEU A 456 -13.17 -18.56 -24.17
CA LEU A 456 -14.03 -19.68 -24.58
C LEU A 456 -14.85 -19.30 -25.82
N ALA A 457 -15.51 -18.14 -25.84
CA ALA A 457 -16.28 -17.68 -26.99
C ALA A 457 -15.44 -17.49 -28.27
N LYS A 458 -14.21 -17.00 -28.14
CA LYS A 458 -13.29 -16.88 -29.29
C LYS A 458 -12.76 -18.23 -29.79
N ALA A 459 -12.62 -19.22 -28.91
CA ALA A 459 -12.07 -20.54 -29.26
C ALA A 459 -13.16 -21.52 -29.76
N PHE A 460 -14.38 -21.39 -29.22
CA PHE A 460 -15.50 -22.31 -29.40
C PHE A 460 -16.81 -21.51 -29.64
N PRO A 461 -16.93 -20.77 -30.75
CA PRO A 461 -18.03 -19.83 -30.99
C PRO A 461 -19.40 -20.51 -31.13
N GLU A 462 -19.42 -21.80 -31.49
CA GLU A 462 -20.66 -22.59 -31.59
C GLU A 462 -21.27 -22.94 -30.21
N ASP A 463 -20.42 -23.04 -29.18
CA ASP A 463 -20.82 -23.48 -27.84
C ASP A 463 -20.93 -22.30 -26.85
N PHE A 464 -20.20 -21.20 -27.11
CA PHE A 464 -20.13 -20.04 -26.22
C PHE A 464 -20.31 -18.75 -27.00
N THR A 465 -21.25 -17.94 -26.56
CA THR A 465 -21.35 -16.54 -26.94
C THR A 465 -20.69 -15.66 -25.89
N TYR A 466 -20.05 -14.58 -26.34
CA TYR A 466 -19.63 -13.50 -25.47
C TYR A 466 -20.33 -12.24 -25.96
N GLU A 467 -21.37 -11.85 -25.23
CA GLU A 467 -21.83 -10.48 -25.31
C GLU A 467 -20.89 -9.67 -24.43
N PRO A 468 -20.20 -8.66 -24.99
CA PRO A 468 -19.56 -7.67 -24.16
C PRO A 468 -20.66 -7.16 -23.25
N HIS A 469 -20.48 -7.28 -21.94
CA HIS A 469 -21.33 -6.56 -21.00
C HIS A 469 -21.35 -5.13 -21.51
N GLU A 470 -22.51 -4.62 -21.94
CA GLU A 470 -22.62 -3.29 -22.54
C GLU A 470 -21.81 -2.30 -21.70
N ALA A 471 -21.21 -1.31 -22.36
CA ALA A 471 -20.33 -0.31 -21.75
C ALA A 471 -20.92 0.44 -20.52
N GLU A 472 -22.14 0.12 -20.10
CA GLU A 472 -22.66 0.35 -18.75
C GLU A 472 -21.85 -0.34 -17.65
N ALA A 473 -21.11 -1.43 -17.91
CA ALA A 473 -20.19 -2.04 -16.93
C ALA A 473 -18.92 -1.19 -16.69
N THR A 474 -18.59 -0.27 -17.60
CA THR A 474 -17.61 0.82 -17.40
C THR A 474 -18.22 2.08 -16.79
N GLN A 475 -19.55 2.15 -16.57
CA GLN A 475 -20.08 2.88 -15.40
C GLN A 475 -19.93 2.02 -14.14
N GLY A 476 -18.77 1.37 -14.02
CA GLY A 476 -18.38 0.58 -12.88
C GLY A 476 -18.43 1.48 -11.67
N TYR A 477 -19.49 1.34 -10.89
CA TYR A 477 -19.58 1.71 -9.49
C TYR A 477 -18.53 2.74 -9.06
N ARG A 478 -18.81 4.02 -9.28
CA ARG A 478 -17.91 5.09 -8.82
C ARG A 478 -18.14 5.24 -7.33
N TYR A 479 -17.19 4.81 -6.52
CA TYR A 479 -17.28 4.95 -5.08
C TYR A 479 -17.57 6.43 -4.77
N PRO A 480 -18.71 6.73 -4.11
CA PRO A 480 -19.20 8.09 -4.02
C PRO A 480 -18.25 8.92 -3.14
N ARG A 481 -18.39 10.25 -3.18
CA ARG A 481 -17.70 11.12 -2.23
C ARG A 481 -18.20 10.80 -0.80
N PRO A 482 -17.35 10.83 0.25
CA PRO A 482 -17.83 10.56 1.61
C PRO A 482 -18.87 11.60 2.02
N ALA A 483 -19.96 11.15 2.64
CA ALA A 483 -21.07 12.02 3.04
C ALA A 483 -20.64 13.11 4.03
N SER A 484 -19.62 12.82 4.85
CA SER A 484 -19.06 13.75 5.83
C SER A 484 -18.14 14.83 5.23
N VAL A 485 -17.91 14.83 3.91
CA VAL A 485 -17.22 15.94 3.23
C VAL A 485 -18.27 16.87 2.63
N PRO A 486 -18.32 18.16 3.03
CA PRO A 486 -19.30 19.09 2.49
C PRO A 486 -19.15 19.19 0.97
N PRO A 487 -20.27 19.36 0.22
CA PRO A 487 -20.21 19.51 -1.22
C PRO A 487 -19.33 20.69 -1.58
N SER A 488 -18.39 20.50 -2.51
CA SER A 488 -17.57 21.60 -3.02
C SER A 488 -18.48 22.64 -3.65
N PRO A 489 -18.34 23.94 -3.34
CA PRO A 489 -19.18 24.96 -3.96
C PRO A 489 -18.95 24.94 -5.47
N SER A 490 -19.98 24.58 -6.23
CA SER A 490 -20.06 24.90 -7.64
C SER A 490 -19.99 26.42 -7.78
N LEU A 491 -19.07 26.89 -8.62
CA LEU A 491 -18.79 28.27 -9.01
C LEU A 491 -19.74 29.38 -8.53
N SER A 492 -19.12 30.42 -7.95
CA SER A 492 -19.58 31.80 -7.70
C SER A 492 -20.50 32.03 -6.49
N ARG A 493 -19.87 32.25 -5.33
CA ARG A 493 -20.01 33.49 -4.53
C ARG A 493 -18.97 33.48 -3.39
N HIS A 494 -18.41 34.65 -3.12
CA HIS A 494 -17.43 34.87 -2.06
C HIS A 494 -18.05 34.57 -0.69
N SER A 495 -17.34 33.78 0.12
CA SER A 495 -17.62 33.63 1.55
C SER A 495 -16.46 34.23 2.32
N SER A 496 -16.76 35.23 3.14
CA SER A 496 -15.84 35.97 4.00
C SER A 496 -15.12 35.08 5.01
N PRO A 497 -13.92 35.46 5.49
CA PRO A 497 -13.15 34.63 6.41
C PRO A 497 -13.80 34.67 7.80
N HIS A 498 -14.19 33.52 8.33
CA HIS A 498 -14.48 33.40 9.75
C HIS A 498 -13.17 33.47 10.53
N LEU A 499 -13.12 34.44 11.44
CA LEU A 499 -12.07 34.64 12.43
C LEU A 499 -11.99 33.43 13.37
N SER A 500 -10.77 33.09 13.74
CA SER A 500 -10.42 32.10 14.75
C SER A 500 -10.95 32.52 16.12
N GLU A 501 -11.78 31.66 16.73
CA GLU A 501 -12.02 31.72 18.17
C GLU A 501 -11.14 30.66 18.84
N ASP A 502 -10.23 31.17 19.66
CA ASP A 502 -9.37 30.45 20.58
C ASP A 502 -10.18 29.82 21.74
N GLU A 503 -9.50 28.93 22.46
CA GLU A 503 -9.98 28.15 23.59
C GLU A 503 -10.74 28.94 24.67
N GLU A 504 -11.99 28.56 24.96
CA GLU A 504 -12.67 28.84 26.23
C GLU A 504 -13.47 27.62 26.76
N ASP A 505 -13.62 27.62 28.09
CA ASP A 505 -14.01 26.56 29.05
C ASP A 505 -15.26 25.69 28.69
N PRO A 506 -15.37 24.43 29.16
CA PRO A 506 -16.45 23.51 28.79
C PRO A 506 -17.84 23.78 29.39
N GLN A 507 -18.06 24.86 30.14
CA GLN A 507 -19.22 24.95 31.05
C GLN A 507 -20.39 25.84 30.60
N GLU A 508 -20.29 26.57 29.48
CA GLU A 508 -21.38 27.39 28.98
C GLU A 508 -21.57 27.21 27.45
N ARG A 509 -22.36 26.19 27.06
CA ARG A 509 -22.97 26.13 25.72
C ARG A 509 -24.48 25.98 25.82
N PRO A 510 -25.27 26.73 25.03
CA PRO A 510 -26.72 26.52 24.94
C PRO A 510 -27.03 25.20 24.22
N PRO A 511 -28.18 24.54 24.48
CA PRO A 511 -28.38 23.13 24.11
C PRO A 511 -28.65 22.82 22.62
N ASN A 512 -28.56 23.80 21.69
CA ASN A 512 -29.15 23.65 20.35
C ASN A 512 -28.22 24.04 19.19
N GLU A 513 -26.96 23.60 19.22
CA GLU A 513 -26.13 23.50 18.00
C GLU A 513 -25.44 22.14 17.95
N ASP A 514 -26.23 21.09 17.78
CA ASP A 514 -25.73 19.81 17.31
C ASP A 514 -25.32 19.96 15.83
N GLY A 515 -24.09 20.40 15.59
CA GLY A 515 -23.42 20.08 14.33
C GLY A 515 -23.39 18.57 14.20
N GLU A 516 -24.03 18.04 13.14
CA GLU A 516 -24.24 16.61 12.90
C GLU A 516 -23.07 15.77 13.45
N ARG A 517 -23.35 15.02 14.52
CA ARG A 517 -22.36 14.13 15.13
C ARG A 517 -21.96 13.12 14.07
N TYR A 518 -20.72 13.24 13.56
CA TYR A 518 -20.14 12.28 12.62
C TYR A 518 -20.33 10.86 13.16
N ASP A 519 -21.26 10.13 12.56
CA ASP A 519 -21.51 8.71 12.84
C ASP A 519 -20.76 7.88 11.80
N GLU A 520 -19.67 7.28 12.26
CA GLU A 520 -18.79 6.46 11.44
C GLU A 520 -19.48 5.18 10.93
N GLU A 521 -20.35 4.58 11.74
CA GLU A 521 -21.04 3.35 11.39
C GLU A 521 -22.11 3.63 10.33
N GLU A 522 -22.83 4.75 10.45
CA GLU A 522 -23.82 5.17 9.47
C GLU A 522 -23.17 5.48 8.11
N GLU A 523 -22.04 6.19 8.10
CA GLU A 523 -21.30 6.48 6.87
C GLU A 523 -20.76 5.18 6.23
N ALA A 524 -20.17 4.29 7.04
CA ALA A 524 -19.71 2.99 6.55
C ALA A 524 -20.86 2.12 6.02
N ALA A 525 -22.08 2.24 6.55
CA ALA A 525 -23.26 1.54 6.04
C ALA A 525 -23.78 2.14 4.72
N LYS A 526 -23.65 3.45 4.51
CA LYS A 526 -23.95 4.11 3.23
C LYS A 526 -22.95 3.67 2.16
N ASP A 527 -21.66 3.66 2.49
CA ASP A 527 -20.57 3.19 1.62
C ASP A 527 -20.72 1.69 1.25
N ARG A 528 -21.11 0.82 2.19
CA ARG A 528 -21.29 -0.62 1.95
C ARG A 528 -22.50 -0.97 1.10
N ARG A 529 -23.59 -0.21 1.16
CA ARG A 529 -24.79 -0.43 0.30
C ARG A 529 -24.49 -0.30 -1.19
N ASN A 530 -23.42 0.43 -1.47
CA ASN A 530 -22.99 0.79 -2.79
C ASN A 530 -22.07 -0.33 -3.35
N ILE A 531 -21.24 -1.01 -2.53
CA ILE A 531 -20.45 -2.19 -2.94
C ILE A 531 -21.34 -3.46 -2.94
N ARG A 532 -22.18 -3.64 -3.97
CA ARG A 532 -22.90 -4.92 -4.13
C ARG A 532 -22.01 -5.96 -4.83
N PRO A 533 -21.95 -7.21 -4.34
CA PRO A 533 -21.40 -8.29 -5.14
C PRO A 533 -22.27 -8.46 -6.40
N PRO A 534 -21.68 -8.64 -7.59
CA PRO A 534 -22.46 -8.76 -8.81
C PRO A 534 -23.36 -10.00 -8.75
N GLU A 535 -24.65 -9.84 -9.10
CA GLU A 535 -25.54 -10.97 -9.37
C GLU A 535 -25.16 -11.59 -10.72
N TRP A 536 -24.90 -12.90 -10.75
CA TRP A 536 -24.48 -13.59 -11.96
C TRP A 536 -25.66 -14.36 -12.60
N PRO A 537 -25.80 -14.34 -13.94
CA PRO A 537 -26.80 -15.16 -14.62
C PRO A 537 -26.58 -16.64 -14.32
N ARG A 538 -27.58 -17.30 -13.73
CA ARG A 538 -27.58 -18.77 -13.63
C ARG A 538 -27.53 -19.34 -15.05
N ARG A 539 -26.69 -20.37 -15.23
CA ARG A 539 -26.58 -21.16 -16.46
C ARG A 539 -27.98 -21.36 -17.05
N ALA A 540 -28.22 -20.91 -18.27
CA ALA A 540 -29.47 -21.18 -18.95
C ALA A 540 -29.60 -22.71 -19.05
N SER A 541 -30.41 -23.31 -18.19
CA SER A 541 -30.76 -24.71 -18.31
C SER A 541 -31.57 -24.83 -19.59
N GLY A 542 -30.97 -25.41 -20.63
CA GLY A 542 -31.68 -25.79 -21.84
C GLY A 542 -32.91 -26.60 -21.45
N SER A 543 -34.09 -26.10 -21.85
CA SER A 543 -35.35 -26.78 -21.65
C SER A 543 -35.38 -28.04 -22.52
N SER A 544 -35.01 -29.20 -21.96
CA SER A 544 -35.40 -30.48 -22.53
C SER A 544 -36.79 -30.83 -22.00
N SER A 545 -37.78 -30.61 -22.86
CA SER A 545 -39.15 -31.07 -22.67
C SER A 545 -39.21 -32.61 -22.68
N THR A 546 -39.50 -33.23 -21.53
CA THR A 546 -40.13 -34.55 -21.49
C THR A 546 -41.22 -34.53 -20.42
N GLY A 547 -42.47 -34.67 -20.88
CA GLY A 547 -43.65 -34.77 -20.03
C GLY A 547 -43.81 -36.16 -19.41
N GLY A 548 -44.53 -36.20 -18.30
CA GLY A 548 -44.97 -37.43 -17.63
C GLY A 548 -45.27 -37.17 -16.15
N GLY A 549 -46.56 -37.04 -15.82
CA GLY A 549 -47.02 -36.55 -14.52
C GLY A 549 -47.12 -37.59 -13.40
N SER A 550 -47.37 -37.11 -12.17
CA SER A 550 -48.59 -37.40 -11.40
C SER A 550 -48.57 -36.71 -10.04
N LYS A 551 -49.78 -36.44 -9.54
CA LYS A 551 -50.16 -35.61 -8.39
C LYS A 551 -49.84 -36.24 -7.02
N ARG A 552 -49.62 -35.37 -6.02
CA ARG A 552 -50.08 -35.38 -4.59
C ARG A 552 -49.03 -34.63 -3.76
N GLY A 553 -49.30 -33.79 -2.78
CA GLY A 553 -50.50 -33.26 -2.13
C GLY A 553 -49.99 -32.31 -1.03
N SER A 554 -50.67 -31.18 -0.83
CA SER A 554 -50.33 -30.14 0.16
C SER A 554 -50.64 -30.60 1.58
N VAL A 555 -49.73 -30.42 2.54
CA VAL A 555 -50.05 -30.21 3.97
C VAL A 555 -48.97 -29.34 4.62
N ASP A 556 -49.42 -28.22 5.19
CA ASP A 556 -48.68 -27.34 6.10
C ASP A 556 -48.41 -28.00 7.46
N THR A 557 -47.21 -27.83 8.02
CA THR A 557 -47.03 -27.66 9.48
C THR A 557 -45.74 -26.87 9.77
N ALA A 558 -45.88 -25.83 10.58
CA ALA A 558 -44.81 -25.02 11.14
C ALA A 558 -44.21 -25.68 12.42
N PRO A 559 -43.26 -25.04 13.14
CA PRO A 559 -41.91 -25.54 13.32
C PRO A 559 -41.68 -26.19 14.70
N SER A 560 -40.74 -27.13 14.78
CA SER A 560 -40.18 -27.56 16.06
C SER A 560 -38.66 -27.69 16.00
N SER A 561 -38.06 -27.14 17.05
CA SER A 561 -36.66 -27.15 17.43
C SER A 561 -36.14 -28.56 17.69
N SER A 562 -34.88 -28.86 17.28
CA SER A 562 -33.79 -29.36 18.13
C SER A 562 -32.70 -30.11 17.34
N VAL A 563 -31.45 -29.69 17.59
CA VAL A 563 -30.23 -30.50 17.75
C VAL A 563 -29.70 -31.32 16.56
N SER A 564 -28.52 -30.95 16.04
CA SER A 564 -27.25 -31.70 16.22
C SER A 564 -26.18 -31.30 15.18
N THR A 565 -25.05 -30.83 15.70
CA THR A 565 -23.75 -30.72 15.00
C THR A 565 -23.12 -32.11 14.81
N PRO A 566 -22.54 -32.44 13.65
CA PRO A 566 -21.72 -33.64 13.52
C PRO A 566 -20.27 -33.35 13.94
N SER A 567 -19.78 -34.26 14.78
CA SER A 567 -18.45 -34.39 15.36
C SER A 567 -17.37 -34.74 14.33
N GLU A 568 -16.21 -34.10 14.46
CA GLU A 568 -14.95 -34.52 13.87
C GLU A 568 -14.42 -35.81 14.54
N PRO A 569 -13.74 -36.71 13.81
CA PRO A 569 -12.90 -37.72 14.40
C PRO A 569 -11.45 -37.23 14.56
N LEU A 570 -10.95 -37.40 15.79
CA LEU A 570 -9.58 -37.11 16.24
C LEU A 570 -8.61 -38.28 15.98
N SER A 571 -7.36 -37.90 15.65
CA SER A 571 -6.07 -38.52 16.04
C SER A 571 -5.50 -39.69 15.21
N PRO A 572 -4.16 -39.94 15.20
CA PRO A 572 -3.16 -39.47 16.18
C PRO A 572 -1.83 -38.88 15.62
N ALA A 573 -1.10 -38.27 16.55
CA ALA A 573 0.24 -37.74 16.41
C ALA A 573 1.31 -38.81 16.14
N SER A 574 2.31 -38.46 15.33
CA SER A 574 3.67 -38.98 15.46
C SER A 574 4.68 -37.89 15.09
N SER A 575 5.56 -37.64 16.06
CA SER A 575 6.86 -36.99 15.94
C SER A 575 7.73 -37.62 14.86
N LEU A 576 8.51 -36.81 14.14
CA LEU A 576 9.92 -37.03 13.77
C LEU A 576 10.37 -35.81 12.96
N GLY A 577 11.45 -35.17 13.43
CA GLY A 577 12.14 -34.12 12.70
C GLY A 577 13.03 -34.70 11.60
N GLU A 578 13.35 -33.88 10.61
CA GLU A 578 14.60 -34.00 9.86
C GLU A 578 14.91 -32.68 9.14
N GLU A 579 16.11 -32.20 9.42
CA GLU A 579 16.85 -31.18 8.68
C GLU A 579 17.05 -31.62 7.23
N ARG A 580 17.15 -30.66 6.29
CA ARG A 580 18.27 -30.60 5.32
C ARG A 580 18.21 -29.39 4.40
N ASN A 581 19.33 -28.66 4.45
CA ASN A 581 20.11 -27.99 3.39
C ASN A 581 19.41 -27.08 2.37
#